data_AF-A0A4Q7NVS1-F1
#
_entry.id   AF-A0A4Q7NVS1-F1
#
_cell.length_a   1.000
_cell.length_b   1.000
_cell.length_c   1.000
_cell.angle_alpha   90.00
_cell.angle_beta   90.00
_cell.angle_gamma   90.00
#
_symmetry.space_group_name_H-M   'P 1'
#
loop_
_entity.id
_entity.type
_entity.pdbx_description
1 polymer ?
#
loop_
_entity_poly.entity_id
_entity_poly.type
_entity_poly.pdbx_seq_one_letter_code
_entity_poly.pdbx_strand_id
1 'polypeptide(L)'
;MVETRTVATARRARRSAARRRALAAGLGGLTTVAVAAPLAPAHAASTPPTARAVVAALARQGLDVRHARDEGPRTVVRGGTCVTLARLGCEQMVSTLDASVIGFRTTAQAAAYVGGADDTAARVGRVVLSYGSPARVVPSRRPAYERALRALLRETPTATDAVRITVQLAAEGLLMRHARDEGPDGVRLGAAAEIPGAVDMVATDGPAVIRFASPRAAADYVGGADDEAARVGSWVLSFGAPERVARAQQPVYVAALRRVVLR
;
A
#
# COMPACT_ATOMS: atom_id res chain seq x y z
N MET A 1 -34.97 -41.60 -25.95
CA MET A 1 -33.97 -41.61 -27.04
C MET A 1 -32.62 -41.79 -26.37
N VAL A 2 -32.15 -43.04 -26.28
CA VAL A 2 -31.17 -43.65 -27.22
C VAL A 2 -29.77 -43.11 -26.90
N GLU A 3 -29.04 -43.80 -26.02
CA GLU A 3 -27.80 -44.58 -26.33
C GLU A 3 -26.55 -43.70 -26.13
N THR A 4 -25.35 -44.13 -25.70
CA THR A 4 -24.76 -45.44 -25.40
C THR A 4 -23.51 -45.22 -24.53
N ARG A 5 -23.10 -46.27 -23.81
CA ARG A 5 -21.81 -46.47 -23.11
C ARG A 5 -20.62 -46.29 -24.07
N THR A 6 -19.37 -46.12 -23.61
CA THR A 6 -18.34 -47.19 -23.40
C THR A 6 -17.02 -46.46 -23.06
N VAL A 7 -16.38 -46.58 -21.88
CA VAL A 7 -15.47 -47.63 -21.33
C VAL A 7 -14.16 -47.87 -22.11
N ALA A 8 -13.04 -47.93 -21.34
CA ALA A 8 -11.74 -48.59 -21.62
C ALA A 8 -10.76 -47.86 -22.58
N THR A 9 -9.42 -47.88 -22.44
CA THR A 9 -8.49 -48.74 -21.68
C THR A 9 -7.06 -48.17 -21.68
N ALA A 10 -6.26 -48.64 -20.73
CA ALA A 10 -4.81 -48.47 -20.55
C ALA A 10 -3.90 -49.10 -21.65
N ARG A 11 -2.57 -48.97 -21.45
CA ARG A 11 -1.39 -49.59 -22.12
C ARG A 11 -0.83 -48.77 -23.29
N ARG A 12 0.48 -48.55 -23.48
CA ARG A 12 1.72 -49.35 -23.30
C ARG A 12 2.89 -48.33 -23.38
N ALA A 13 3.88 -48.32 -22.48
CA ALA A 13 5.10 -49.14 -22.48
C ALA A 13 5.93 -49.14 -23.79
N ARG A 14 7.19 -48.64 -23.73
CA ARG A 14 8.45 -49.33 -24.10
C ARG A 14 9.63 -48.32 -24.15
N ARG A 15 10.67 -48.51 -23.32
CA ARG A 15 11.98 -49.15 -23.63
C ARG A 15 12.77 -48.35 -24.67
N SER A 16 14.01 -47.90 -24.43
CA SER A 16 15.22 -48.69 -24.17
C SER A 16 16.36 -47.69 -23.81
N ALA A 17 17.24 -47.92 -22.83
CA ALA A 17 18.48 -48.74 -22.92
C ALA A 17 19.34 -48.35 -24.15
N ALA A 18 20.65 -48.12 -24.10
CA ALA A 18 21.68 -48.52 -23.17
C ALA A 18 23.02 -47.81 -23.50
N ARG A 19 23.91 -47.77 -22.50
CA ARG A 19 25.35 -48.05 -22.56
C ARG A 19 26.20 -47.41 -23.69
N ARG A 20 27.25 -46.70 -23.26
CA ARG A 20 28.63 -47.21 -23.40
C ARG A 20 29.59 -46.55 -22.41
N ARG A 21 30.26 -47.41 -21.63
CA ARG A 21 31.44 -47.13 -20.81
C ARG A 21 32.66 -47.04 -21.72
N ALA A 22 33.63 -46.22 -21.37
CA ALA A 22 35.03 -46.49 -21.62
C ALA A 22 35.87 -45.90 -20.47
N LEU A 23 36.44 -46.81 -19.68
CA LEU A 23 37.59 -46.56 -18.81
C LEU A 23 38.84 -46.73 -19.68
N ALA A 24 39.81 -45.83 -19.55
CA ALA A 24 41.20 -46.10 -19.91
C ALA A 24 42.09 -45.44 -18.86
N ALA A 25 42.72 -46.26 -18.04
CA ALA A 25 43.85 -45.88 -17.21
C ALA A 25 45.12 -45.92 -18.07
N GLY A 26 45.94 -44.88 -17.98
CA GLY A 26 47.28 -44.81 -18.58
C GLY A 26 48.18 -43.99 -17.65
N LEU A 27 49.11 -44.68 -17.01
CA LEU A 27 50.20 -44.12 -16.21
C LEU A 27 51.21 -43.42 -17.13
N GLY A 28 51.70 -42.25 -16.72
CA GLY A 28 52.95 -41.66 -17.23
C GLY A 28 52.86 -40.18 -17.57
N GLY A 29 53.60 -39.34 -16.83
CA GLY A 29 53.88 -37.96 -17.24
C GLY A 29 53.73 -36.94 -16.13
N LEU A 30 54.85 -36.61 -15.49
CA LEU A 30 55.01 -35.44 -14.63
C LEU A 30 54.74 -34.16 -15.43
N THR A 31 53.57 -33.55 -15.25
CA THR A 31 53.35 -32.14 -15.52
C THR A 31 52.41 -31.58 -14.45
N THR A 32 52.91 -30.59 -13.72
CA THR A 32 52.15 -29.76 -12.79
C THR A 32 51.06 -29.02 -13.55
N VAL A 33 49.86 -29.61 -13.63
CA VAL A 33 48.66 -28.86 -14.01
C VAL A 33 48.22 -28.11 -12.76
N ALA A 34 48.51 -26.81 -12.74
CA ALA A 34 47.88 -25.90 -11.79
C ALA A 34 46.38 -26.15 -11.83
N VAL A 35 45.82 -26.69 -10.75
CA VAL A 35 44.39 -26.73 -10.53
C VAL A 35 43.97 -25.28 -10.37
N ALA A 36 43.63 -24.64 -11.48
CA ALA A 36 42.81 -23.46 -11.47
C ALA A 36 41.46 -23.91 -10.91
N ALA A 37 41.34 -23.86 -9.58
CA ALA A 37 40.04 -23.88 -8.95
C ALA A 37 39.23 -22.77 -9.62
N PRO A 38 38.03 -23.06 -10.15
CA PRO A 38 37.20 -22.00 -10.68
C PRO A 38 36.92 -21.07 -9.50
N LEU A 39 37.48 -19.85 -9.55
CA LEU A 39 36.95 -18.72 -8.81
C LEU A 39 35.54 -18.51 -9.35
N ALA A 40 34.59 -19.28 -8.84
CA ALA A 40 33.19 -18.97 -8.95
C ALA A 40 33.06 -17.55 -8.37
N PRO A 41 32.60 -16.56 -9.15
CA PRO A 41 32.35 -15.26 -8.57
C PRO A 41 31.24 -15.48 -7.55
N ALA A 42 31.60 -15.42 -6.27
CA ALA A 42 30.66 -15.20 -5.20
C ALA A 42 30.10 -13.79 -5.43
N HIS A 43 29.14 -13.69 -6.35
CA HIS A 43 28.15 -12.63 -6.32
C HIS A 43 27.41 -12.88 -5.01
N ALA A 44 27.91 -12.29 -3.94
CA ALA A 44 27.07 -11.96 -2.81
C ALA A 44 25.95 -11.13 -3.42
N ALA A 45 24.82 -11.78 -3.71
CA ALA A 45 23.61 -11.09 -4.09
C ALA A 45 23.29 -10.20 -2.91
N SER A 46 23.71 -8.93 -2.98
CA SER A 46 23.44 -7.94 -1.95
C SER A 46 21.93 -7.95 -1.80
N THR A 47 21.45 -8.43 -0.65
CA THR A 47 20.02 -8.49 -0.42
C THR A 47 19.51 -7.06 -0.57
N PRO A 48 18.58 -6.79 -1.49
CA PRO A 48 18.12 -5.43 -1.73
C PRO A 48 17.60 -4.85 -0.41
N PRO A 49 17.83 -3.55 -0.14
CA PRO A 49 17.42 -2.95 1.12
C PRO A 49 15.90 -3.11 1.34
N THR A 50 15.46 -3.08 2.60
CA THR A 50 14.04 -3.01 2.93
C THR A 50 13.53 -1.58 2.78
N ALA A 51 12.22 -1.39 2.60
CA ALA A 51 11.61 -0.06 2.53
C ALA A 51 11.88 0.74 3.81
N ARG A 52 11.90 0.09 4.97
CA ARG A 52 12.30 0.72 6.24
C ARG A 52 13.76 1.19 6.24
N ALA A 53 14.69 0.40 5.69
CA ALA A 53 16.09 0.81 5.57
C ALA A 53 16.26 2.01 4.62
N VAL A 54 15.48 2.05 3.53
CA VAL A 54 15.43 3.19 2.61
C VAL A 54 14.90 4.44 3.31
N VAL A 55 13.75 4.34 3.99
CA VAL A 55 13.18 5.47 4.75
C VAL A 55 14.17 6.01 5.79
N ALA A 56 14.84 5.13 6.54
CA ALA A 56 15.87 5.55 7.49
C ALA A 56 17.05 6.27 6.80
N ALA A 57 17.42 5.86 5.58
CA ALA A 57 18.46 6.52 4.80
C ALA A 57 18.02 7.87 4.21
N LEU A 58 16.73 8.03 3.88
CA LEU A 58 16.16 9.32 3.47
C LEU A 58 16.09 10.29 4.66
N ALA A 59 15.70 9.81 5.85
CA ALA A 59 15.68 10.60 7.08
C ALA A 59 17.08 11.13 7.43
N ARG A 60 18.13 10.30 7.32
CA ARG A 60 19.54 10.72 7.53
C ARG A 60 20.02 11.76 6.52
N GLN A 61 19.33 11.91 5.39
CA GLN A 61 19.58 12.96 4.40
C GLN A 61 18.77 14.24 4.67
N GLY A 62 18.06 14.33 5.81
CA GLY A 62 17.28 15.51 6.21
C GLY A 62 15.91 15.62 5.54
N LEU A 63 15.44 14.56 4.87
CA LEU A 63 14.13 14.56 4.20
C LEU A 63 13.00 14.27 5.19
N ASP A 64 11.84 14.87 4.96
CA ASP A 64 10.66 14.63 5.79
C ASP A 64 10.04 13.28 5.45
N VAL A 65 10.33 12.31 6.30
CA VAL A 65 9.76 10.96 6.27
C VAL A 65 9.28 10.56 7.66
N ARG A 66 8.77 11.54 8.42
CA ARG A 66 8.24 11.34 9.77
C ARG A 66 7.03 10.41 9.77
N HIS A 67 6.69 9.92 10.96
CA HIS A 67 5.60 8.98 11.20
C HIS A 67 5.64 7.76 10.27
N ALA A 68 6.84 7.20 10.05
CA ALA A 68 7.04 6.02 9.23
C ALA A 68 6.26 4.81 9.77
N ARG A 69 5.40 4.23 8.94
CA ARG A 69 4.55 3.07 9.24
C ARG A 69 4.85 1.94 8.28
N ASP A 70 5.14 0.76 8.81
CA ASP A 70 5.29 -0.45 8.00
C ASP A 70 3.93 -0.85 7.44
N GLU A 71 3.87 -0.99 6.13
CA GLU A 71 2.66 -1.28 5.37
C GLU A 71 2.92 -2.42 4.38
N GLY A 72 3.91 -3.28 4.66
CA GLY A 72 4.23 -4.45 3.84
C GLY A 72 3.04 -5.42 3.67
N PRO A 73 3.06 -6.30 2.66
CA PRO A 73 1.88 -7.08 2.26
C PRO A 73 1.45 -8.14 3.28
N ARG A 74 2.30 -8.45 4.26
CA ARG A 74 2.01 -9.36 5.38
C ARG A 74 1.86 -8.63 6.72
N THR A 75 2.03 -7.31 6.72
CA THR A 75 1.92 -6.51 7.94
C THR A 75 0.45 -6.46 8.34
N VAL A 76 0.15 -6.76 9.60
CA VAL A 76 -1.19 -6.60 10.16
C VAL A 76 -1.22 -5.24 10.85
N VAL A 77 -1.95 -4.30 10.26
CA VAL A 77 -2.16 -2.98 10.85
C VAL A 77 -3.38 -3.09 11.76
N ARG A 78 -3.16 -2.76 13.04
CA ARG A 78 -4.19 -2.72 14.08
C ARG A 78 -4.42 -1.27 14.47
N GLY A 79 -5.66 -0.83 14.33
CA GLY A 79 -6.05 0.54 14.57
C GLY A 79 -5.62 1.46 13.42
N GLY A 80 -6.59 2.09 12.79
CA GLY A 80 -6.37 2.96 11.63
C GLY A 80 -6.05 4.40 12.00
N THR A 81 -6.29 5.32 11.08
CA THR A 81 -6.15 6.78 11.29
C THR A 81 -6.83 7.28 12.57
N CYS A 82 -7.86 6.60 13.07
CA CYS A 82 -8.47 6.99 14.34
C CYS A 82 -7.54 6.81 15.56
N VAL A 83 -6.54 5.91 15.50
CA VAL A 83 -5.50 5.77 16.55
C VAL A 83 -4.61 7.00 16.61
N THR A 84 -4.24 7.58 15.46
CA THR A 84 -3.45 8.82 15.45
C THR A 84 -4.28 10.01 15.95
N LEU A 85 -5.59 10.00 15.67
CA LEU A 85 -6.56 10.99 16.15
C LEU A 85 -7.12 10.67 17.55
N ALA A 86 -6.66 9.60 18.22
CA ALA A 86 -7.22 9.17 19.51
C ALA A 86 -7.09 10.26 20.58
N ARG A 87 -5.98 11.02 20.55
CA ARG A 87 -5.77 12.18 21.45
C ARG A 87 -6.77 13.31 21.22
N LEU A 88 -7.30 13.43 20.00
CA LEU A 88 -8.38 14.35 19.66
C LEU A 88 -9.76 13.77 19.96
N GLY A 89 -9.84 12.55 20.50
CA GLY A 89 -11.09 11.89 20.86
C GLY A 89 -11.81 11.20 19.71
N CYS A 90 -11.10 10.83 18.65
CA CYS A 90 -11.66 9.96 17.60
C CYS A 90 -12.05 8.60 18.20
N GLU A 91 -13.28 8.17 17.92
CA GLU A 91 -13.82 6.87 18.34
C GLU A 91 -13.94 5.89 17.17
N GLN A 92 -14.26 6.39 15.98
CA GLN A 92 -14.28 5.59 14.76
C GLN A 92 -14.00 6.48 13.55
N MET A 93 -13.42 5.90 12.51
CA MET A 93 -13.21 6.59 11.25
C MET A 93 -13.45 5.62 10.12
N VAL A 94 -14.24 5.99 9.13
CA VAL A 94 -14.31 5.28 7.85
C VAL A 94 -13.77 6.20 6.78
N SER A 95 -12.73 5.75 6.09
CA SER A 95 -12.17 6.49 4.96
C SER A 95 -12.64 5.91 3.64
N THR A 96 -12.93 6.78 2.68
CA THR A 96 -13.28 6.40 1.31
C THR A 96 -12.47 7.26 0.34
N LEU A 97 -12.50 6.93 -0.95
CA LEU A 97 -11.89 7.77 -1.99
C LEU A 97 -12.59 9.13 -2.14
N ASP A 98 -13.79 9.29 -1.61
CA ASP A 98 -14.62 10.48 -1.81
C ASP A 98 -14.64 11.35 -0.54
N ALA A 99 -15.07 10.79 0.59
CA ALA A 99 -15.09 11.46 1.89
C ALA A 99 -14.74 10.49 3.03
N SER A 100 -14.26 11.00 4.15
CA SER A 100 -14.10 10.23 5.38
C SER A 100 -15.17 10.64 6.39
N VAL A 101 -15.78 9.67 7.05
CA VAL A 101 -16.68 9.87 8.19
C VAL A 101 -15.88 9.64 9.46
N ILE A 102 -15.80 10.64 10.33
CA ILE A 102 -15.03 10.57 11.57
C ILE A 102 -15.98 10.82 12.74
N GLY A 103 -16.11 9.85 13.64
CA GLY A 103 -16.86 9.96 14.88
C GLY A 103 -15.95 10.38 16.03
N PHE A 104 -16.33 11.43 16.76
CA PHE A 104 -15.65 11.87 17.97
C PHE A 104 -16.49 11.64 19.22
N ARG A 105 -15.85 11.48 20.37
CA ARG A 105 -16.53 11.33 21.66
C ARG A 105 -17.42 12.52 22.00
N THR A 106 -16.98 13.74 21.69
CA THR A 106 -17.70 14.99 22.00
C THR A 106 -17.79 15.94 20.82
N THR A 107 -18.77 16.85 20.87
CA THR A 107 -18.96 17.91 19.87
C THR A 107 -17.80 18.91 19.87
N ALA A 108 -17.22 19.18 21.05
CA ALA A 108 -16.06 20.05 21.21
C ALA A 108 -14.81 19.47 20.53
N GLN A 109 -14.59 18.16 20.64
CA GLN A 109 -13.49 17.47 19.96
C GLN A 109 -13.65 17.48 18.45
N ALA A 110 -14.86 17.19 17.95
CA ALA A 110 -15.16 17.33 16.53
C ALA A 110 -14.94 18.78 16.02
N ALA A 111 -15.26 19.78 16.84
CA ALA A 111 -15.00 21.19 16.50
C ALA A 111 -13.50 21.52 16.50
N ALA A 112 -12.73 20.99 17.44
CA ALA A 112 -11.28 21.16 17.49
C ALA A 112 -10.60 20.57 16.25
N TYR A 113 -11.06 19.41 15.76
CA TYR A 113 -10.57 18.85 14.50
C TYR A 113 -10.82 19.80 13.33
N VAL A 114 -12.06 20.22 13.10
CA VAL A 114 -12.40 21.08 11.94
C VAL A 114 -11.72 22.46 12.03
N GLY A 115 -11.49 22.97 13.25
CA GLY A 115 -10.82 24.26 13.45
C GLY A 115 -9.29 24.23 13.30
N GLY A 116 -8.67 23.05 13.27
CA GLY A 116 -7.21 22.90 13.22
C GLY A 116 -6.68 21.95 12.15
N ALA A 117 -7.55 21.31 11.37
CA ALA A 117 -7.14 20.44 10.29
C ALA A 117 -6.84 21.25 9.02
N ASP A 118 -5.81 20.84 8.29
CA ASP A 118 -5.50 21.35 6.95
C ASP A 118 -6.49 20.84 5.89
N ASP A 119 -7.53 20.10 6.29
CA ASP A 119 -8.53 19.49 5.42
C ASP A 119 -9.79 20.34 5.25
N THR A 120 -10.47 20.13 4.13
CA THR A 120 -11.82 20.66 3.98
C THR A 120 -12.77 19.70 4.69
N ALA A 121 -13.37 20.12 5.79
CA ALA A 121 -14.27 19.29 6.57
C ALA A 121 -15.53 20.04 7.01
N ALA A 122 -16.61 19.28 7.21
CA ALA A 122 -17.86 19.78 7.77
C ALA A 122 -18.24 18.97 9.01
N ARG A 123 -18.70 19.66 10.06
CA ARG A 123 -19.12 19.03 11.31
C ARG A 123 -20.64 18.98 11.42
N VAL A 124 -21.16 17.85 11.85
CA VAL A 124 -22.55 17.67 12.28
C VAL A 124 -22.57 17.00 13.66
N GLY A 125 -22.77 17.82 14.71
CA GLY A 125 -22.71 17.34 16.08
C GLY A 125 -21.30 16.83 16.43
N ARG A 126 -21.21 15.51 16.69
CA ARG A 126 -19.99 14.76 17.03
C ARG A 126 -19.31 14.12 15.81
N VAL A 127 -19.97 14.13 14.66
CA VAL A 127 -19.47 13.50 13.44
C VAL A 127 -18.89 14.58 12.52
N VAL A 128 -17.77 14.26 11.89
CA VAL A 128 -17.11 15.09 10.88
C VAL A 128 -17.12 14.35 9.55
N LEU A 129 -17.49 15.06 8.48
CA LEU A 129 -17.25 14.68 7.10
C LEU A 129 -15.98 15.39 6.64
N SER A 130 -14.89 14.65 6.49
CA SER A 130 -13.65 15.16 5.90
C SER A 130 -13.63 14.87 4.40
N TYR A 131 -13.47 15.91 3.59
CA TYR A 131 -13.31 15.79 2.15
C TYR A 131 -11.83 15.70 1.74
N GLY A 132 -10.87 15.85 2.66
CA GLY A 132 -9.43 15.82 2.39
C GLY A 132 -8.81 17.19 2.04
N SER A 133 -7.51 17.19 1.73
CA SER A 133 -6.72 18.38 1.40
C SER A 133 -5.75 18.18 0.21
N PRO A 134 -6.17 18.39 -1.06
CA PRO A 134 -7.39 19.06 -1.45
C PRO A 134 -8.61 18.17 -1.27
N ALA A 135 -9.75 18.83 -1.21
CA ALA A 135 -11.04 18.19 -1.13
C ALA A 135 -11.30 17.31 -2.36
N ARG A 136 -11.58 16.03 -2.12
CA ARG A 136 -11.90 15.00 -3.13
C ARG A 136 -13.31 15.14 -3.69
N VAL A 137 -14.21 15.79 -2.94
CA VAL A 137 -15.57 16.14 -3.39
C VAL A 137 -15.63 17.61 -3.80
N VAL A 138 -16.17 17.87 -5.00
CA VAL A 138 -16.38 19.24 -5.51
C VAL A 138 -17.35 20.05 -4.61
N PRO A 139 -17.14 21.37 -4.45
CA PRO A 139 -17.94 22.19 -3.53
C PRO A 139 -19.47 22.08 -3.70
N SER A 140 -19.95 21.97 -4.95
CA SER A 140 -21.39 21.87 -5.25
C SER A 140 -22.06 20.60 -4.74
N ARG A 141 -21.30 19.52 -4.49
CA ARG A 141 -21.83 18.25 -4.00
C ARG A 141 -21.80 18.12 -2.47
N ARG A 142 -20.90 18.84 -1.78
CA ARG A 142 -20.72 18.76 -0.31
C ARG A 142 -22.01 19.06 0.49
N PRO A 143 -22.84 20.06 0.12
CA PRO A 143 -24.09 20.30 0.84
C PRO A 143 -25.05 19.10 0.85
N ALA A 144 -24.99 18.21 -0.15
CA ALA A 144 -25.80 17.00 -0.17
C ALA A 144 -25.36 16.01 0.92
N TYR A 145 -24.05 15.77 1.07
CA TYR A 145 -23.49 14.92 2.13
C TYR A 145 -23.84 15.47 3.52
N GLU A 146 -23.67 16.77 3.73
CA GLU A 146 -23.98 17.38 5.02
C GLU A 146 -25.47 17.34 5.35
N ARG A 147 -26.35 17.56 4.36
CA ARG A 147 -27.80 17.45 4.55
C ARG A 147 -28.22 16.02 4.88
N ALA A 148 -27.69 15.03 4.17
CA ALA A 148 -27.97 13.61 4.42
C ALA A 148 -27.49 13.20 5.82
N LEU A 149 -26.28 13.59 6.22
CA LEU A 149 -25.79 13.34 7.57
C LEU A 149 -26.63 14.02 8.64
N ARG A 150 -27.04 15.29 8.44
CA ARG A 150 -27.96 15.98 9.36
C ARG A 150 -29.32 15.30 9.45
N ALA A 151 -29.86 14.79 8.35
CA ALA A 151 -31.12 14.05 8.35
C ALA A 151 -31.00 12.75 9.16
N LEU A 152 -29.98 11.94 8.86
CA LEU A 152 -29.69 10.71 9.58
C LEU A 152 -29.51 10.96 11.08
N LEU A 153 -28.76 11.99 11.47
CA LEU A 153 -28.53 12.30 12.89
C LEU A 153 -29.73 12.95 13.60
N ARG A 154 -30.72 13.49 12.87
CA ARG A 154 -32.00 13.87 13.48
C ARG A 154 -32.85 12.66 13.81
N GLU A 155 -32.88 11.67 12.93
CA GLU A 155 -33.64 10.43 13.10
C GLU A 155 -32.95 9.46 14.06
N THR A 156 -31.62 9.43 14.04
CA THR A 156 -30.77 8.57 14.88
C THR A 156 -29.68 9.40 15.59
N PRO A 157 -30.02 10.14 16.66
CA PRO A 157 -29.11 11.10 17.30
C PRO A 157 -27.81 10.52 17.87
N THR A 158 -27.80 9.22 18.14
CA THR A 158 -26.66 8.49 18.70
C THR A 158 -25.88 7.70 17.67
N ALA A 159 -26.19 7.82 16.37
CA ALA A 159 -25.41 7.18 15.31
C ALA A 159 -23.96 7.72 15.35
N THR A 160 -23.13 6.96 16.06
CA THR A 160 -21.68 7.15 16.22
C THR A 160 -20.92 6.13 15.37
N ASP A 161 -21.64 5.17 14.81
CA ASP A 161 -21.15 4.15 13.91
C ASP A 161 -20.87 4.76 12.53
N ALA A 162 -19.60 5.07 12.28
CA ALA A 162 -19.12 5.63 11.03
C ALA A 162 -19.33 4.68 9.84
N VAL A 163 -19.36 3.37 10.06
CA VAL A 163 -19.67 2.37 9.01
C VAL A 163 -21.13 2.50 8.60
N ARG A 164 -22.06 2.50 9.56
CA ARG A 164 -23.49 2.68 9.26
C ARG A 164 -23.78 4.02 8.59
N ILE A 165 -23.15 5.10 9.04
CA ILE A 165 -23.28 6.42 8.41
C ILE A 165 -22.80 6.34 6.95
N THR A 166 -21.64 5.72 6.72
CA THR A 166 -21.08 5.56 5.36
C THR A 166 -22.02 4.78 4.45
N VAL A 167 -22.60 3.68 4.95
CA VAL A 167 -23.59 2.87 4.20
C VAL A 167 -24.85 3.68 3.90
N GLN A 168 -25.37 4.45 4.86
CA GLN A 168 -26.55 5.28 4.63
C GLN A 168 -26.26 6.36 3.59
N LEU A 169 -25.13 7.06 3.68
CA LEU A 169 -24.76 8.08 2.68
C LEU A 169 -24.66 7.46 1.28
N ALA A 170 -24.10 6.25 1.17
CA ALA A 170 -24.09 5.51 -0.09
C ALA A 170 -25.49 5.16 -0.60
N ALA A 171 -26.40 4.75 0.29
CA ALA A 171 -27.80 4.46 -0.05
C ALA A 171 -28.57 5.70 -0.55
N GLU A 172 -28.19 6.90 -0.10
CA GLU A 172 -28.70 8.19 -0.61
C GLU A 172 -28.07 8.61 -1.96
N GLY A 173 -27.29 7.73 -2.60
CA GLY A 173 -26.65 7.98 -3.89
C GLY A 173 -25.39 8.85 -3.80
N LEU A 174 -24.84 9.04 -2.60
CA LEU A 174 -23.58 9.77 -2.41
C LEU A 174 -22.39 8.80 -2.56
N LEU A 175 -21.33 9.25 -3.22
CA LEU A 175 -20.17 8.40 -3.47
C LEU A 175 -19.39 8.19 -2.17
N MET A 176 -19.18 6.92 -1.81
CA MET A 176 -18.41 6.49 -0.64
C MET A 176 -17.54 5.28 -1.03
N ARG A 177 -16.77 5.41 -2.12
CA ARG A 177 -16.09 4.28 -2.76
C ARG A 177 -14.89 3.78 -1.95
N HIS A 178 -14.69 2.47 -1.95
CA HIS A 178 -13.59 1.80 -1.24
C HIS A 178 -13.57 2.14 0.25
N ALA A 179 -14.75 2.09 0.89
CA ALA A 179 -14.87 2.36 2.31
C ALA A 179 -14.04 1.38 3.14
N ARG A 180 -13.26 1.95 4.06
CA ARG A 180 -12.34 1.22 4.94
C ARG A 180 -12.51 1.71 6.35
N ASP A 181 -12.80 0.78 7.26
CA ASP A 181 -12.81 1.09 8.69
C ASP A 181 -11.36 1.29 9.17
N GLU A 182 -11.10 2.52 9.58
CA GLU A 182 -9.85 3.03 10.13
C GLU A 182 -10.02 3.37 11.63
N GLY A 183 -11.04 2.81 12.27
CA GLY A 183 -11.30 2.89 13.71
C GLY A 183 -10.23 2.21 14.58
N PRO A 184 -10.33 2.36 15.92
CA PRO A 184 -9.36 1.82 16.87
C PRO A 184 -9.27 0.29 16.84
N ASP A 185 -10.36 -0.40 16.54
CA ASP A 185 -10.43 -1.86 16.40
C ASP A 185 -10.26 -2.34 14.95
N GLY A 186 -10.05 -1.43 14.00
CA GLY A 186 -9.85 -1.76 12.59
C GLY A 186 -8.63 -2.65 12.40
N VAL A 187 -8.82 -3.83 11.79
CA VAL A 187 -7.73 -4.74 11.44
C VAL A 187 -7.68 -4.88 9.93
N ARG A 188 -6.50 -4.66 9.36
CA ARG A 188 -6.26 -4.75 7.92
C ARG A 188 -4.86 -5.28 7.62
N LEU A 189 -4.69 -5.79 6.42
CA LEU A 189 -3.34 -5.97 5.88
C LEU A 189 -2.72 -4.62 5.53
N GLY A 190 -1.39 -4.57 5.51
CA GLY A 190 -0.63 -3.41 5.09
C GLY A 190 -0.99 -3.00 3.67
N ALA A 191 -0.90 -1.71 3.36
CA ALA A 191 -1.34 -1.16 2.07
C ALA A 191 -0.66 -1.83 0.84
N ALA A 192 0.55 -2.37 0.98
CA ALA A 192 1.19 -3.13 -0.10
C ALA A 192 0.42 -4.39 -0.53
N ALA A 193 -0.44 -4.95 0.33
CA ALA A 193 -1.27 -6.11 -0.03
C ALA A 193 -2.29 -5.78 -1.13
N GLU A 194 -2.64 -4.49 -1.28
CA GLU A 194 -3.60 -3.99 -2.25
C GLU A 194 -2.93 -3.54 -3.56
N ILE A 195 -1.60 -3.51 -3.61
CA ILE A 195 -0.82 -3.02 -4.75
C ILE A 195 -0.21 -4.20 -5.52
N PRO A 196 -0.67 -4.50 -6.75
CA PRO A 196 -0.13 -5.59 -7.54
C PRO A 196 1.39 -5.53 -7.70
N GLY A 197 2.07 -6.59 -7.28
CA GLY A 197 3.53 -6.71 -7.39
C GLY A 197 4.34 -5.96 -6.33
N ALA A 198 3.71 -5.25 -5.39
CA ALA A 198 4.39 -4.69 -4.23
C ALA A 198 4.82 -5.82 -3.27
N VAL A 199 6.06 -5.74 -2.79
CA VAL A 199 6.65 -6.76 -1.90
C VAL A 199 7.11 -6.18 -0.57
N ASP A 200 7.17 -4.86 -0.45
CA ASP A 200 7.52 -4.12 0.76
C ASP A 200 7.01 -2.67 0.65
N MET A 201 6.62 -2.05 1.77
CA MET A 201 6.14 -0.68 1.78
C MET A 201 6.28 -0.03 3.15
N VAL A 202 6.66 1.24 3.15
CA VAL A 202 6.57 2.11 4.33
C VAL A 202 5.85 3.40 3.94
N ALA A 203 4.75 3.71 4.62
CA ALA A 203 4.07 5.00 4.51
C ALA A 203 4.71 6.02 5.45
N THR A 204 4.77 7.29 5.05
CA THR A 204 5.32 8.38 5.86
C THR A 204 4.45 9.64 5.68
N ASP A 205 4.74 10.71 6.43
CA ASP A 205 4.14 12.03 6.17
C ASP A 205 4.63 12.66 4.86
N GLY A 206 5.82 12.27 4.38
CA GLY A 206 6.32 12.59 3.05
C GLY A 206 5.87 11.53 2.02
N PRO A 207 6.75 11.04 1.14
CA PRO A 207 6.37 9.97 0.23
C PRO A 207 6.25 8.62 0.94
N ALA A 208 5.33 7.77 0.47
CA ALA A 208 5.40 6.35 0.74
C ALA A 208 6.53 5.73 -0.10
N VAL A 209 7.33 4.86 0.50
CA VAL A 209 8.39 4.12 -0.19
C VAL A 209 7.89 2.71 -0.44
N ILE A 210 7.77 2.34 -1.71
CA ILE A 210 7.23 1.05 -2.14
C ILE A 210 8.31 0.29 -2.91
N ARG A 211 8.53 -0.97 -2.55
CA ARG A 211 9.37 -1.89 -3.32
C ARG A 211 8.49 -2.87 -4.08
N PHE A 212 8.77 -3.02 -5.37
CA PHE A 212 8.11 -3.98 -6.24
C PHE A 212 9.00 -5.19 -6.52
N ALA A 213 8.37 -6.32 -6.84
CA ALA A 213 9.05 -7.55 -7.24
C ALA A 213 9.89 -7.37 -8.51
N SER A 214 9.52 -6.42 -9.38
CA SER A 214 10.26 -6.14 -10.61
C SER A 214 10.16 -4.66 -11.02
N PRO A 215 11.12 -4.16 -11.83
CA PRO A 215 11.02 -2.83 -12.43
C PRO A 215 9.79 -2.64 -13.32
N ARG A 216 9.27 -3.72 -13.93
CA ARG A 216 8.05 -3.69 -14.73
C ARG A 216 6.83 -3.42 -13.87
N ALA A 217 6.65 -4.15 -12.77
CA ALA A 217 5.54 -3.92 -11.85
C ALA A 217 5.55 -2.50 -11.26
N ALA A 218 6.74 -1.98 -10.95
CA ALA A 218 6.89 -0.58 -10.53
C ALA A 218 6.50 0.42 -11.64
N ALA A 219 6.80 0.13 -12.91
CA ALA A 219 6.41 0.96 -14.04
C ALA A 219 4.89 0.92 -14.30
N ASP A 220 4.30 -0.27 -14.19
CA ASP A 220 2.84 -0.46 -14.33
C ASP A 220 2.09 0.31 -13.24
N TYR A 221 2.58 0.29 -11.98
CA TYR A 221 2.02 1.12 -10.91
C TYR A 221 2.06 2.61 -11.25
N VAL A 222 3.23 3.16 -11.60
CA VAL A 222 3.36 4.60 -11.90
C VAL A 222 2.54 5.01 -13.12
N GLY A 223 2.41 4.14 -14.12
CA GLY A 223 1.62 4.42 -15.32
C GLY A 223 0.10 4.40 -15.10
N GLY A 224 -0.38 3.80 -14.01
CA GLY A 224 -1.81 3.70 -13.68
C GLY A 224 -2.19 4.31 -12.33
N ALA A 225 -1.26 4.97 -11.65
CA ALA A 225 -1.49 5.58 -10.35
C ALA A 225 -2.36 6.84 -10.49
N ASP A 226 -3.37 6.96 -9.64
CA ASP A 226 -4.15 8.19 -9.45
C ASP A 226 -3.38 9.23 -8.60
N ASP A 227 -2.17 8.88 -8.15
CA ASP A 227 -1.31 9.69 -7.30
C ASP A 227 0.01 10.08 -7.99
N GLU A 228 0.60 11.20 -7.57
CA GLU A 228 1.89 11.61 -8.12
C GLU A 228 2.96 10.64 -7.60
N ALA A 229 3.67 9.99 -8.51
CA ALA A 229 4.62 8.94 -8.16
C ALA A 229 5.87 8.97 -9.04
N ALA A 230 7.03 8.65 -8.44
CA ALA A 230 8.30 8.59 -9.14
C ALA A 230 9.00 7.25 -8.94
N ARG A 231 9.54 6.69 -10.03
CA ARG A 231 10.19 5.37 -10.04
C ARG A 231 11.71 5.45 -10.10
N VAL A 232 12.37 4.55 -9.38
CA VAL A 232 13.82 4.25 -9.47
C VAL A 232 14.01 2.73 -9.48
N GLY A 233 14.22 2.15 -10.66
CA GLY A 233 14.33 0.68 -10.79
C GLY A 233 13.01 -0.01 -10.40
N SER A 234 13.06 -0.88 -9.39
CA SER A 234 11.90 -1.54 -8.77
C SER A 234 11.34 -0.78 -7.54
N TRP A 235 11.83 0.41 -7.26
CA TRP A 235 11.37 1.26 -6.17
C TRP A 235 10.48 2.39 -6.67
N VAL A 236 9.47 2.74 -5.89
CA VAL A 236 8.58 3.87 -6.15
C VAL A 236 8.48 4.75 -4.91
N LEU A 237 8.51 6.06 -5.12
CA LEU A 237 8.02 7.06 -4.18
C LEU A 237 6.62 7.46 -4.60
N SER A 238 5.63 7.18 -3.75
CA SER A 238 4.24 7.65 -3.91
C SER A 238 4.06 8.90 -3.08
N PHE A 239 3.82 10.05 -3.72
CA PHE A 239 3.62 11.33 -3.05
C PHE A 239 2.16 11.52 -2.63
N GLY A 240 1.22 10.67 -3.07
CA GLY A 240 -0.20 10.75 -2.72
C GLY A 240 -1.02 11.67 -3.64
N ALA A 241 -2.34 11.59 -3.50
CA ALA A 241 -3.30 12.52 -4.10
C ALA A 241 -4.29 13.00 -3.02
N PRO A 242 -4.17 14.24 -2.49
CA PRO A 242 -3.08 15.23 -2.62
C PRO A 242 -1.65 14.69 -2.61
N GLU A 243 -0.79 15.39 -3.33
CA GLU A 243 0.65 15.35 -3.07
C GLU A 243 0.96 15.85 -1.65
N ARG A 244 1.58 14.99 -0.83
CA ARG A 244 2.09 15.31 0.51
C ARG A 244 3.40 16.10 0.48
N VAL A 245 4.09 16.10 -0.66
CA VAL A 245 5.34 16.80 -0.90
C VAL A 245 5.17 17.73 -2.09
N ALA A 246 5.51 19.01 -1.92
CA ALA A 246 5.44 19.99 -2.99
C ALA A 246 6.24 19.52 -4.23
N ARG A 247 5.66 19.69 -5.44
CA ARG A 247 6.28 19.29 -6.72
C ARG A 247 7.75 19.69 -6.85
N ALA A 248 8.10 20.90 -6.43
CA ALA A 248 9.48 21.42 -6.50
C ALA A 248 10.48 20.61 -5.65
N GLN A 249 10.01 19.94 -4.58
CA GLN A 249 10.85 19.14 -3.69
C GLN A 249 10.94 17.67 -4.11
N GLN A 250 9.99 17.15 -4.90
CA GLN A 250 9.96 15.74 -5.31
C GLN A 250 11.25 15.26 -5.99
N PRO A 251 11.91 16.04 -6.90
CA PRO A 251 13.19 15.64 -7.49
C PRO A 251 14.29 15.37 -6.45
N VAL A 252 14.27 16.07 -5.31
CA VAL A 252 15.23 15.87 -4.22
C VAL A 252 15.06 14.49 -3.59
N TYR A 253 13.81 14.06 -3.35
CA TYR A 253 13.52 12.71 -2.84
C TYR A 253 13.93 11.62 -3.84
N VAL A 254 13.66 11.82 -5.13
CA VAL A 254 14.04 10.87 -6.19
C VAL A 254 15.56 10.72 -6.29
N ALA A 255 16.30 11.83 -6.24
CA ALA A 255 17.76 11.81 -6.23
C ALA A 255 18.31 11.09 -4.99
N ALA A 256 17.72 11.35 -3.81
CA ALA A 256 18.07 10.66 -2.58
C ALA A 256 17.80 9.16 -2.64
N LEU A 257 16.67 8.73 -3.21
CA LEU A 257 16.35 7.31 -3.42
C LEU A 257 17.39 6.64 -4.31
N ARG A 258 17.76 7.25 -5.46
CA ARG A 258 18.81 6.73 -6.36
C ARG A 258 20.12 6.46 -5.63
N ARG A 259 20.56 7.41 -4.79
CA ARG A 259 21.78 7.26 -3.97
C ARG A 259 21.73 6.11 -2.96
N VAL A 260 20.54 5.63 -2.60
CA VAL A 260 20.36 4.55 -1.63
C VAL A 260 20.26 3.20 -2.32
N VAL A 261 19.52 3.10 -3.43
CA VAL A 261 19.14 1.81 -4.04
C VAL A 261 19.97 1.39 -5.24
N LEU A 262 20.79 2.29 -5.80
CA LEU A 262 21.69 2.00 -6.93
C LEU A 262 23.17 1.96 -6.51
N ARG A 263 23.45 1.77 -5.22
CA ARG A 263 24.82 1.58 -4.72
C ARG A 263 25.36 0.21 -5.07
#